data_AF-A0A420G263-F1
#
_entry.id   AF-A0A420G263-F1
#
_cell.length_a   1.000
_cell.length_b   1.000
_cell.length_c   1.000
_cell.angle_alpha   90.00
_cell.angle_beta   90.00
_cell.angle_gamma   90.00
#
_symmetry.space_group_name_H-M   'P 1'
#
loop_
_entity.id
_entity.type
_entity.pdbx_description
1 polymer ?
#
loop_
_entity_poly.entity_id
_entity_poly.type
_entity_poly.pdbx_seq_one_letter_code
_entity_poly.pdbx_strand_id
1 'polypeptide(L)'
;MAKNIKAIKCPHCGSIKITTLRPDYYKCDSCGTEFFLDSDDININHNYNYPRNNQDQYKAIRIVLFAVVGFIALMFVIGALSAIFSKKPAPNYSTYSTSNTAEKKEEPEPLEWNYASNTLFLDKDNTPHVVVVGNVGTFRKRMDENKDNKVYIGLFDPKTGKKEWVKALMETPVELSSSDVKLQVFEDQNLYIIVKSKYIYQLDRNTLTYKSVLENYVKDAPSLSTGIAKVEFKYEDYGSAYQIVNNEGQNLAYYPLINKSIPDKQLYDERRKKLPNPTTKTEFTFSSKSSYYPEEKIQLIQYSYQYQYGFPKDSPRFSWDKDYGGSGIFTDRDLYKKVLINPWQFKGARLISFKDFTPGRLYFQPVIIAQNDKTLLIAYKPTPAEDDTFQIQLLDVTTGAIQKTVTTDLKSMYGNGSLLKDGFIIKGASDYYYFDNNGKQINKFEGYNPKFDTLN
;
A
#
# COMPACT_ATOMS: atom_id res chain seq x y z
N MET A 1 -42.33 -48.25 -10.29
CA MET A 1 -41.43 -48.66 -11.39
C MET A 1 -40.05 -48.87 -10.79
N ALA A 2 -39.77 -50.11 -10.39
CA ALA A 2 -38.82 -51.04 -11.03
C ALA A 2 -37.34 -50.72 -10.67
N LYS A 3 -36.82 -51.48 -9.70
CA LYS A 3 -35.43 -51.43 -9.24
C LYS A 3 -34.50 -51.94 -10.35
N ASN A 4 -33.52 -51.13 -10.75
CA ASN A 4 -32.42 -51.59 -11.59
C ASN A 4 -31.29 -52.13 -10.69
N ILE A 5 -31.03 -53.44 -10.76
CA ILE A 5 -29.81 -54.02 -10.18
C ILE A 5 -28.69 -53.72 -11.17
N LYS A 6 -27.76 -52.82 -10.81
CA LYS A 6 -26.53 -52.63 -11.58
C LYS A 6 -25.59 -53.79 -11.24
N ALA A 7 -25.21 -54.56 -12.26
CA ALA A 7 -24.21 -55.61 -12.11
C ALA A 7 -22.84 -55.00 -11.73
N ILE A 8 -22.18 -55.59 -10.74
CA ILE A 8 -20.81 -55.22 -10.35
C ILE A 8 -19.87 -55.68 -11.46
N LYS A 9 -19.00 -54.78 -11.93
CA LYS A 9 -17.99 -55.05 -12.97
C LYS A 9 -16.59 -54.99 -12.36
N CYS A 10 -15.72 -55.89 -12.79
CA CYS A 10 -14.32 -55.86 -12.41
C CYS A 10 -13.67 -54.56 -12.94
N PRO A 11 -13.01 -53.76 -12.10
CA PRO A 11 -12.38 -52.51 -12.53
C PRO A 11 -11.15 -52.74 -13.42
N HIS A 12 -10.53 -53.93 -13.35
CA HIS A 12 -9.34 -54.22 -14.12
C HIS A 12 -9.64 -54.70 -15.56
N CYS A 13 -10.61 -55.60 -15.73
CA CYS A 13 -10.88 -56.23 -17.03
C CYS A 13 -12.32 -56.04 -17.55
N GLY A 14 -13.20 -55.40 -16.77
CA GLY A 14 -14.59 -55.14 -17.16
C GLY A 14 -15.54 -56.35 -17.08
N SER A 15 -15.04 -57.53 -16.68
CA SER A 15 -15.86 -58.74 -16.54
C SER A 15 -16.92 -58.61 -15.45
N ILE A 16 -18.08 -59.21 -15.69
CA ILE A 16 -19.20 -59.35 -14.73
C ILE A 16 -19.22 -60.72 -14.02
N LYS A 17 -18.24 -61.58 -14.31
CA LYS A 17 -18.08 -62.88 -13.63
C LYS A 17 -17.31 -62.67 -12.33
N ILE A 18 -18.06 -62.54 -11.24
CA ILE A 18 -17.56 -62.10 -9.95
C ILE A 18 -18.09 -63.00 -8.84
N THR A 19 -17.18 -63.46 -7.99
CA THR A 19 -17.48 -64.19 -6.76
C THR A 19 -17.33 -63.25 -5.57
N THR A 20 -18.36 -63.16 -4.73
CA THR A 20 -18.29 -62.41 -3.46
C THR A 20 -17.54 -63.23 -2.42
N LEU A 21 -16.45 -62.68 -1.88
CA LEU A 21 -15.63 -63.36 -0.86
C LEU A 21 -16.17 -63.07 0.55
N ARG A 22 -16.57 -61.83 0.79
CA ARG A 22 -17.20 -61.32 2.04
C ARG A 22 -17.90 -59.99 1.71
N PRO A 23 -18.72 -59.41 2.63
CA PRO A 23 -19.40 -58.14 2.36
C PRO A 23 -18.43 -57.09 1.79
N ASP A 24 -18.85 -56.45 0.70
CA ASP A 24 -18.11 -55.42 -0.05
C ASP A 24 -16.77 -55.83 -0.69
N TYR A 25 -16.33 -57.09 -0.57
CA TYR A 25 -15.11 -57.62 -1.20
C TYR A 25 -15.42 -58.70 -2.25
N TYR A 26 -14.84 -58.53 -3.43
CA TYR A 26 -15.16 -59.28 -4.63
C TYR A 26 -13.91 -59.80 -5.32
N LYS A 27 -14.01 -60.95 -5.98
CA LYS A 27 -12.98 -61.53 -6.85
C LYS A 27 -13.51 -61.72 -8.24
N CYS A 28 -12.74 -61.29 -9.25
CA CYS A 28 -13.07 -61.56 -10.64
C CYS A 28 -12.60 -62.97 -11.03
N ASP A 29 -13.51 -63.82 -11.50
CA ASP A 29 -13.18 -65.18 -11.93
C ASP A 29 -12.46 -65.20 -13.28
N SER A 30 -12.48 -64.08 -14.03
CA SER A 30 -11.88 -63.99 -15.36
C SER A 30 -10.40 -63.59 -15.35
N CYS A 31 -9.98 -62.73 -14.40
CA CYS A 31 -8.59 -62.26 -14.31
C CYS A 31 -7.97 -62.43 -12.92
N GLY A 32 -8.72 -62.99 -11.96
CA GLY A 32 -8.25 -63.23 -10.59
C GLY A 32 -8.17 -61.99 -9.70
N THR A 33 -8.47 -60.79 -10.21
CA THR A 33 -8.37 -59.53 -9.46
C THR A 33 -9.38 -59.49 -8.32
N GLU A 34 -8.88 -59.23 -7.11
CA GLU A 34 -9.69 -58.97 -5.92
C GLU A 34 -9.82 -57.45 -5.71
N PHE A 35 -11.03 -56.97 -5.44
CA PHE A 35 -11.34 -55.56 -5.25
C PHE A 35 -12.50 -55.40 -4.29
N PHE A 36 -12.64 -54.23 -3.66
CA PHE A 36 -13.72 -53.95 -2.72
C PHE A 36 -14.43 -52.65 -3.06
N LEU A 37 -15.68 -52.52 -2.63
CA LEU A 37 -16.44 -51.28 -2.71
C LEU A 37 -16.18 -50.49 -1.44
N ASP A 38 -15.42 -49.41 -1.56
CA ASP A 38 -15.22 -48.47 -0.47
C ASP A 38 -16.39 -47.47 -0.47
N SER A 39 -17.21 -47.49 0.58
CA SER A 39 -18.17 -46.44 0.85
C SER A 39 -17.76 -45.74 2.14
N ASP A 40 -17.02 -44.65 2.02
CA ASP A 40 -17.23 -43.44 2.82
C ASP A 40 -16.27 -42.31 2.42
N ASP A 41 -16.76 -41.09 2.61
CA ASP A 41 -16.00 -39.85 2.66
C ASP A 41 -14.76 -40.00 3.56
N ILE A 42 -13.58 -40.14 2.94
CA ILE A 42 -12.30 -39.90 3.57
C ILE A 42 -11.66 -38.72 2.85
N ASN A 43 -11.40 -37.65 3.60
CA ASN A 43 -10.63 -36.51 3.15
C ASN A 43 -9.18 -36.96 2.93
N ILE A 44 -8.85 -37.39 1.71
CA ILE A 44 -7.48 -37.73 1.31
C ILE A 44 -6.69 -36.42 1.22
N ASN A 45 -5.82 -36.19 2.19
CA ASN A 45 -4.78 -35.18 2.08
C ASN A 45 -3.73 -35.69 1.08
N HIS A 46 -3.83 -35.27 -0.18
CA HIS A 46 -2.83 -35.59 -1.20
C HIS A 46 -1.51 -34.90 -0.88
N ASN A 47 -0.53 -35.64 -0.35
CA ASN A 47 0.86 -35.21 -0.35
C ASN A 47 1.49 -35.56 -1.71
N TYR A 48 1.56 -34.59 -2.61
CA TYR A 48 2.32 -34.71 -3.87
C TYR A 48 3.82 -34.60 -3.57
N ASN A 49 4.50 -35.75 -3.43
CA ASN A 49 5.95 -35.80 -3.59
C ASN A 49 6.28 -35.93 -5.08
N TYR A 50 6.43 -34.79 -5.76
CA TYR A 50 7.22 -34.76 -6.98
C TYR A 50 8.69 -35.01 -6.61
N PRO A 51 9.44 -35.91 -7.28
CA PRO A 51 10.89 -35.80 -7.31
C PRO A 51 11.22 -34.52 -8.08
N ARG A 52 11.16 -33.39 -7.37
CA ARG A 52 11.61 -32.10 -7.84
C ARG A 52 13.12 -32.20 -7.82
N ASN A 53 13.74 -32.24 -9.00
CA ASN A 53 15.19 -32.13 -9.11
C ASN A 53 15.57 -30.71 -8.67
N ASN A 54 15.68 -30.52 -7.35
CA ASN A 54 15.88 -29.25 -6.69
C ASN A 54 17.37 -28.87 -6.60
N GLN A 55 18.26 -29.51 -7.36
CA GLN A 55 19.69 -29.18 -7.28
C GLN A 55 19.96 -27.71 -7.66
N ASP A 56 19.22 -27.13 -8.59
CA ASP A 56 19.41 -25.74 -9.02
C ASP A 56 18.69 -24.72 -8.11
N GLN A 57 17.53 -25.06 -7.54
CA GLN A 57 16.84 -24.20 -6.57
C GLN A 57 17.53 -24.18 -5.21
N TYR A 58 18.08 -25.32 -4.74
CA TYR A 58 18.89 -25.34 -3.52
C TYR A 58 20.26 -24.67 -3.71
N LYS A 59 20.85 -24.70 -4.92
CA LYS A 59 22.03 -23.89 -5.26
C LYS A 59 21.69 -22.39 -5.25
N ALA A 60 20.60 -21.97 -5.89
CA ALA A 60 20.19 -20.57 -5.92
C ALA A 60 19.84 -20.04 -4.52
N ILE A 61 19.11 -20.81 -3.72
CA ILE A 61 18.75 -20.45 -2.34
C ILE A 61 20.00 -20.43 -1.43
N ARG A 62 20.94 -21.38 -1.58
CA ARG A 62 22.23 -21.32 -0.86
C ARG A 62 23.08 -20.13 -1.29
N ILE A 63 23.13 -19.80 -2.58
CA ILE A 63 23.88 -18.63 -3.08
C ILE A 63 23.27 -17.34 -2.52
N VAL A 64 21.94 -17.21 -2.49
CA VAL A 64 21.25 -16.05 -1.90
C VAL A 64 21.47 -15.98 -0.38
N LEU A 65 21.40 -17.12 0.34
CA LEU A 65 21.69 -17.16 1.77
C LEU A 65 23.15 -16.83 2.09
N PHE A 66 24.11 -17.36 1.33
CA PHE A 66 25.53 -17.03 1.49
C PHE A 66 25.83 -15.59 1.07
N ALA A 67 25.12 -15.03 0.09
CA ALA A 67 25.24 -13.62 -0.29
C ALA A 67 24.68 -12.69 0.80
N VAL A 68 23.55 -13.04 1.42
CA VAL A 68 22.94 -12.25 2.52
C VAL A 68 23.78 -12.34 3.79
N VAL A 69 24.23 -13.54 4.17
CA VAL A 69 25.13 -13.72 5.32
C VAL A 69 26.49 -13.07 5.05
N GLY A 70 27.00 -13.18 3.83
CA GLY A 70 28.23 -12.49 3.38
C GLY A 70 28.10 -10.97 3.41
N PHE A 71 26.96 -10.41 3.01
CA PHE A 71 26.69 -8.98 3.06
C PHE A 71 26.58 -8.45 4.49
N ILE A 72 25.94 -9.20 5.38
CA ILE A 72 25.84 -8.86 6.81
C ILE A 72 27.23 -8.96 7.48
N ALA A 73 28.00 -10.00 7.19
CA ALA A 73 29.38 -10.13 7.68
C ALA A 73 30.29 -9.03 7.12
N LEU A 74 30.14 -8.65 5.85
CA LEU A 74 30.87 -7.55 5.22
C LEU A 74 30.51 -6.21 5.88
N MET A 75 29.25 -5.97 6.22
CA MET A 75 28.84 -4.78 6.98
C MET A 75 29.47 -4.73 8.38
N PHE A 76 29.55 -5.87 9.07
CA PHE A 76 30.23 -5.98 10.36
C PHE A 76 31.75 -5.80 10.24
N VAL A 77 32.39 -6.34 9.20
CA VAL A 77 33.84 -6.21 8.96
C VAL A 77 34.20 -4.79 8.52
N ILE A 78 33.38 -4.12 7.70
CA ILE A 78 33.57 -2.71 7.33
C ILE A 78 33.40 -1.81 8.56
N GLY A 79 32.43 -2.10 9.45
CA GLY A 79 32.25 -1.42 10.73
C GLY A 79 33.43 -1.65 11.70
N ALA A 80 33.97 -2.86 11.76
CA ALA A 80 35.13 -3.18 12.59
C ALA A 80 36.44 -2.59 12.04
N LEU A 81 36.64 -2.57 10.71
CA LEU A 81 37.82 -1.98 10.08
C LEU A 81 37.82 -0.45 10.16
N SER A 82 36.66 0.20 10.09
CA SER A 82 36.54 1.65 10.31
C SER A 82 36.81 2.05 11.77
N ALA A 83 36.59 1.15 12.73
CA ALA A 83 37.00 1.34 14.13
C ALA A 83 38.51 1.14 14.36
N ILE A 84 39.19 0.31 13.55
CA ILE A 84 40.63 0.01 13.70
C ILE A 84 41.52 1.02 12.92
N PHE A 85 41.04 1.62 11.83
CA PHE A 85 41.81 2.59 11.02
C PHE A 85 41.51 4.06 11.29
N SER A 86 40.63 4.38 12.25
CA SER A 86 40.47 5.75 12.73
C SER A 86 41.69 6.14 13.58
N LYS A 87 42.62 6.89 12.99
CA LYS A 87 43.74 7.52 13.71
C LYS A 87 43.18 8.31 14.89
N LYS A 88 43.44 7.85 16.12
CA LYS A 88 43.16 8.62 17.33
C LYS A 88 43.94 9.94 17.23
N PRO A 89 43.31 11.12 17.32
CA PRO A 89 44.06 12.35 17.49
C PRO A 89 44.85 12.26 18.80
N ALA A 90 46.10 12.69 18.77
CA ALA A 90 46.96 12.73 19.95
C ALA A 90 46.30 13.60 21.04
N PRO A 91 46.44 13.24 22.33
CA PRO A 91 45.87 14.03 23.41
C PRO A 91 46.66 15.33 23.55
N ASN A 92 46.06 16.44 23.12
CA ASN A 92 46.51 17.76 23.55
C ASN A 92 46.11 17.92 25.02
N TYR A 93 47.05 17.66 25.92
CA TYR A 93 46.97 18.16 27.29
C TYR A 93 47.13 19.68 27.25
N SER A 94 46.03 20.41 27.07
CA SER A 94 45.97 21.80 27.48
C SER A 94 45.70 21.83 28.97
N THR A 95 46.72 22.24 29.72
CA THR A 95 46.68 22.60 31.14
C THR A 95 45.44 23.42 31.47
N TYR A 96 44.72 23.00 32.51
CA TYR A 96 43.60 23.73 33.11
C TYR A 96 44.07 25.14 33.51
N SER A 97 43.65 26.14 32.75
CA SER A 97 43.51 27.50 33.25
C SER A 97 42.05 27.69 33.66
N THR A 98 41.84 27.82 34.97
CA THR A 98 40.59 28.23 35.60
C THR A 98 40.20 29.61 35.09
N SER A 99 39.36 29.65 34.06
CA SER A 99 38.62 30.85 33.68
C SER A 99 37.15 30.61 33.96
N ASN A 100 36.64 31.28 35.00
CA ASN A 100 35.22 31.50 35.24
C ASN A 100 34.56 31.91 33.92
N THR A 101 33.87 30.96 33.29
CA THR A 101 33.09 31.22 32.08
C THR A 101 31.65 31.14 32.54
N ALA A 102 30.97 32.28 32.48
CA ALA A 102 29.57 32.42 32.78
C ALA A 102 28.76 31.29 32.13
N GLU A 103 27.78 30.75 32.88
CA GLU A 103 26.80 29.79 32.38
C GLU A 103 26.27 30.27 31.03
N LYS A 104 26.75 29.61 29.98
CA LYS A 104 26.18 29.75 28.65
C LYS A 104 24.82 29.09 28.77
N LYS A 105 23.74 29.89 28.80
CA LYS A 105 22.36 29.41 28.75
C LYS A 105 22.30 28.33 27.68
N GLU A 106 22.05 27.08 28.08
CA GLU A 106 21.79 26.00 27.13
C GLU A 106 20.63 26.46 26.25
N GLU A 107 20.89 26.64 24.95
CA GLU A 107 19.81 26.78 23.98
C GLU A 107 18.97 25.51 24.09
N PRO A 108 17.63 25.62 24.27
CA PRO A 108 16.79 24.45 24.38
C PRO A 108 16.99 23.56 23.14
N GLU A 109 17.39 22.30 23.37
CA GLU A 109 17.58 21.37 22.26
C GLU A 109 16.27 21.20 21.49
N PRO A 110 16.28 21.26 20.15
CA PRO A 110 15.06 21.13 19.36
C PRO A 110 14.45 19.74 19.55
N LEU A 111 13.12 19.70 19.63
CA LEU A 111 12.38 18.44 19.69
C LEU A 111 12.36 17.77 18.32
N GLU A 112 12.48 16.45 18.31
CA GLU A 112 12.46 15.59 17.13
C GLU A 112 11.32 14.57 17.19
N TRP A 113 10.83 14.21 16.02
CA TRP A 113 9.83 13.14 15.85
C TRP A 113 10.52 11.78 15.73
N ASN A 114 10.04 10.79 16.50
CA ASN A 114 10.54 9.42 16.49
C ASN A 114 9.39 8.45 16.19
N TYR A 115 9.69 7.37 15.46
CA TYR A 115 8.71 6.36 15.01
C TYR A 115 7.47 7.00 14.37
N ALA A 116 7.69 8.09 13.64
CA ALA A 116 6.63 8.94 13.15
C ALA A 116 6.27 8.65 11.69
N SER A 117 5.02 8.91 11.36
CA SER A 117 4.51 8.91 10.00
C SER A 117 3.86 10.26 9.71
N ASN A 118 3.87 10.65 8.43
CA ASN A 118 3.33 11.93 8.00
C ASN A 118 2.50 11.83 6.72
N THR A 119 1.55 12.75 6.56
CA THR A 119 0.79 12.92 5.32
C THR A 119 0.43 14.38 5.09
N LEU A 120 0.21 14.72 3.82
CA LEU A 120 -0.49 15.94 3.45
C LEU A 120 -1.98 15.80 3.79
N PHE A 121 -2.56 16.85 4.34
CA PHE A 121 -3.97 16.97 4.68
C PHE A 121 -4.49 18.33 4.23
N LEU A 122 -5.72 18.39 3.71
CA LEU A 122 -6.33 19.64 3.27
C LEU A 122 -7.54 19.94 4.16
N ASP A 123 -7.59 21.12 4.76
CA ASP A 123 -8.75 21.56 5.51
C ASP A 123 -9.94 21.92 4.60
N LYS A 124 -11.07 22.34 5.19
CA LYS A 124 -12.30 22.71 4.46
C LYS A 124 -12.10 23.79 3.40
N ASP A 125 -11.11 24.67 3.56
CA ASP A 125 -10.80 25.77 2.65
C ASP A 125 -9.74 25.36 1.61
N ASN A 126 -9.34 24.09 1.61
CA ASN A 126 -8.24 23.50 0.84
C ASN A 126 -6.87 24.10 1.21
N THR A 127 -6.72 24.59 2.44
CA THR A 127 -5.40 24.96 2.97
C THR A 127 -4.61 23.69 3.28
N PRO A 128 -3.35 23.59 2.82
CA PRO A 128 -2.54 22.42 3.02
C PRO A 128 -1.88 22.40 4.40
N HIS A 129 -1.86 21.22 5.00
CA HIS A 129 -1.26 20.94 6.29
C HIS A 129 -0.41 19.67 6.19
N VAL A 130 0.79 19.65 6.76
CA VAL A 130 1.51 18.39 7.00
C VAL A 130 1.16 17.91 8.40
N VAL A 131 0.49 16.76 8.46
CA VAL A 131 0.16 16.08 9.72
C VAL A 131 1.27 15.09 10.02
N VAL A 132 1.83 15.17 11.23
CA VAL A 132 2.85 14.24 11.74
C VAL A 132 2.32 13.57 13.00
N VAL A 133 2.45 12.24 13.09
CA VAL A 133 2.04 11.47 14.27
C VAL A 133 3.17 10.52 14.67
N GLY A 134 3.52 10.50 15.95
CA GLY A 134 4.61 9.67 16.49
C GLY A 134 4.99 10.08 17.91
N ASN A 135 6.13 9.59 18.40
CA ASN A 135 6.69 10.06 19.66
C ASN A 135 7.49 11.36 19.44
N VAL A 136 7.58 12.20 20.47
CA VAL A 136 8.38 13.42 20.47
C VAL A 136 9.47 13.33 21.54
N GLY A 137 10.70 13.73 21.23
CA GLY A 137 11.81 13.78 22.20
C GLY A 137 13.07 14.44 21.65
N THR A 138 14.11 14.59 22.47
CA THR A 138 15.40 15.17 22.03
C THR A 138 16.39 14.09 21.55
N PHE A 139 17.30 14.45 20.64
CA PHE A 139 18.27 13.54 20.00
C PHE A 139 19.12 12.75 21.02
N ARG A 140 19.58 13.40 22.10
CA ARG A 140 20.42 12.77 23.15
C ARG A 140 19.66 11.84 24.08
N LYS A 141 18.32 11.93 24.11
CA LYS A 141 17.46 11.11 24.98
C LYS A 141 16.88 9.90 24.28
N ARG A 142 17.37 9.50 23.09
CA ARG A 142 16.97 8.22 22.47
C ARG A 142 17.16 7.01 23.40
N MET A 143 18.07 7.10 24.39
CA MET A 143 18.39 6.05 25.38
C MET A 143 17.99 6.38 26.84
N ASP A 144 17.15 7.39 27.11
CA ASP A 144 16.81 7.80 28.48
C ASP A 144 15.50 7.14 28.99
N GLU A 145 15.49 6.71 30.25
CA GLU A 145 14.37 6.02 30.93
C GLU A 145 13.17 6.96 31.21
N ASN A 146 13.35 8.28 31.07
CA ASN A 146 12.35 9.32 31.34
C ASN A 146 11.57 9.81 30.11
N LYS A 147 11.41 8.99 29.06
CA LYS A 147 10.47 9.31 27.98
C LYS A 147 9.05 9.08 28.47
N ASP A 148 8.18 10.07 28.34
CA ASP A 148 6.75 9.82 28.57
C ASP A 148 6.17 8.82 27.56
N ASN A 149 6.88 8.56 26.44
CA ASN A 149 6.47 7.66 25.35
C ASN A 149 5.03 7.90 24.89
N LYS A 150 4.52 9.13 25.07
CA LYS A 150 3.21 9.52 24.58
C LYS A 150 3.24 9.62 23.07
N VAL A 151 2.09 9.41 22.47
CA VAL A 151 1.90 9.60 21.03
C VAL A 151 1.35 11.00 20.83
N TYR A 152 2.03 11.78 20.01
CA TYR A 152 1.67 13.15 19.66
C TYR A 152 1.14 13.21 18.23
N ILE A 153 0.35 14.23 17.98
CA ILE A 153 -0.06 14.67 16.64
C ILE A 153 0.30 16.14 16.48
N GLY A 154 0.93 16.48 15.35
CA GLY A 154 1.35 17.83 15.01
C GLY A 154 0.81 18.26 13.66
N LEU A 155 0.50 19.55 13.55
CA LEU A 155 0.07 20.22 12.33
C LEU A 155 1.07 21.31 11.98
N PHE A 156 1.53 21.31 10.73
CA PHE A 156 2.55 22.23 10.23
C PHE A 156 2.11 22.82 8.90
N ASP A 157 2.37 24.11 8.72
CA ASP A 157 2.20 24.81 7.45
C ASP A 157 3.36 24.41 6.51
N PRO A 158 3.12 23.68 5.41
CA PRO A 158 4.18 23.28 4.49
C PRO A 158 4.78 24.43 3.70
N LYS A 159 4.05 25.55 3.54
CA LYS A 159 4.51 26.71 2.79
C LYS A 159 5.54 27.51 3.59
N THR A 160 5.35 27.65 4.89
CA THR A 160 6.27 28.41 5.77
C THR A 160 7.17 27.54 6.63
N GLY A 161 6.85 26.24 6.77
CA GLY A 161 7.54 25.32 7.66
C GLY A 161 7.19 25.49 9.14
N LYS A 162 6.25 26.38 9.47
CA LYS A 162 5.93 26.71 10.86
C LYS A 162 5.00 25.66 11.48
N LYS A 163 5.27 25.32 12.74
CA LYS A 163 4.34 24.61 13.62
C LYS A 163 3.09 25.45 13.81
N GLU A 164 1.93 24.87 13.52
CA GLU A 164 0.64 25.45 13.89
C GLU A 164 0.26 25.01 15.31
N TRP A 165 0.32 23.70 15.58
CA TRP A 165 0.16 23.13 16.92
C TRP A 165 0.71 21.70 17.00
N VAL A 166 1.03 21.26 18.22
CA VAL A 166 1.34 19.86 18.56
C VAL A 166 0.59 19.52 19.84
N LYS A 167 -0.08 18.36 19.87
CA LYS A 167 -0.94 17.91 20.99
C LYS A 167 -0.74 16.42 21.25
N ALA A 168 -1.03 15.97 22.48
CA ALA A 168 -1.04 14.55 22.80
C ALA A 168 -2.22 13.86 22.11
N LEU A 169 -1.94 12.94 21.18
CA LEU A 169 -2.95 12.06 20.57
C LEU A 169 -3.41 10.99 21.59
N MET A 170 -2.45 10.49 22.37
CA MET A 170 -2.67 9.49 23.42
C MET A 170 -2.01 9.96 24.72
N GLU A 171 -2.80 10.06 25.79
CA GLU A 171 -2.28 10.36 27.13
C GLU A 171 -1.55 9.17 27.75
N THR A 172 -1.99 7.96 27.42
CA THR A 172 -1.33 6.74 27.86
C THR A 172 -0.10 6.47 27.00
N PRO A 173 1.09 6.27 27.61
CA PRO A 173 2.30 5.90 26.91
C PRO A 173 2.11 4.62 26.09
N VAL A 174 2.67 4.60 24.87
CA VAL A 174 2.70 3.42 24.02
C VAL A 174 4.07 3.32 23.36
N GLU A 175 4.73 2.19 23.55
CA GLU A 175 5.96 1.88 22.82
C GLU A 175 5.63 1.65 21.34
N LEU A 176 6.20 2.50 20.49
CA LEU A 176 6.07 2.45 19.04
C LEU A 176 7.33 1.90 18.40
N SER A 177 7.15 1.27 17.26
CA SER A 177 8.17 0.83 16.32
C SER A 177 7.95 1.46 14.95
N SER A 178 8.95 1.33 14.07
CA SER A 178 8.85 1.74 12.67
C SER A 178 7.67 0.98 12.02
N SER A 179 6.64 1.72 11.59
CA SER A 179 5.36 1.25 10.99
C SER A 179 4.15 1.13 11.91
N ASP A 180 4.26 1.39 13.22
CA ASP A 180 3.11 1.34 14.12
C ASP A 180 2.12 2.50 13.93
N VAL A 181 2.56 3.59 13.30
CA VAL A 181 1.70 4.73 12.96
C VAL A 181 1.42 4.74 11.47
N LYS A 182 0.14 4.73 11.09
CA LYS A 182 -0.31 4.78 9.70
C LYS A 182 -1.33 5.89 9.55
N LEU A 183 -1.28 6.59 8.42
CA LEU A 183 -2.13 7.74 8.11
C LEU A 183 -2.72 7.55 6.71
N GLN A 184 -4.02 7.78 6.57
CA GLN A 184 -4.68 7.75 5.26
C GLN A 184 -5.86 8.72 5.24
N VAL A 185 -5.95 9.53 4.19
CA VAL A 185 -7.13 10.35 3.91
C VAL A 185 -8.17 9.48 3.22
N PHE A 186 -9.37 9.42 3.77
CA PHE A 186 -10.48 8.72 3.14
C PHE A 186 -11.26 9.67 2.23
N GLU A 187 -12.19 9.09 1.48
CA GLU A 187 -13.00 9.78 0.47
C GLU A 187 -13.91 10.89 1.04
N ASP A 188 -14.19 10.86 2.34
CA ASP A 188 -14.85 11.94 3.07
C ASP A 188 -13.92 13.14 3.34
N GLN A 189 -12.68 13.07 2.85
CA GLN A 189 -11.60 14.03 3.00
C GLN A 189 -11.13 14.22 4.45
N ASN A 190 -11.55 13.36 5.38
CA ASN A 190 -10.99 13.32 6.73
C ASN A 190 -9.74 12.43 6.77
N LEU A 191 -8.87 12.72 7.73
CA LEU A 191 -7.66 11.94 7.93
C LEU A 191 -7.88 10.90 9.02
N TYR A 192 -7.62 9.65 8.68
CA TYR A 192 -7.68 8.53 9.61
C TYR A 192 -6.27 8.11 10.01
N ILE A 193 -6.11 7.79 11.28
CA ILE A 193 -4.83 7.48 11.92
C ILE A 193 -4.98 6.16 12.65
N ILE A 194 -4.12 5.19 12.34
CA ILE A 194 -3.99 3.94 13.09
C ILE A 194 -2.71 3.99 13.92
N VAL A 195 -2.82 3.66 15.20
CA VAL A 195 -1.68 3.50 16.11
C VAL A 195 -1.64 2.07 16.63
N LYS A 196 -0.47 1.42 16.51
CA LYS A 196 -0.16 0.06 16.99
C LYS A 196 -1.17 -0.99 16.52
N SER A 197 -1.62 -0.86 15.27
CA SER A 197 -2.64 -1.70 14.65
C SER A 197 -3.89 -1.93 15.52
N LYS A 198 -4.26 -0.96 16.38
CA LYS A 198 -5.31 -1.15 17.39
C LYS A 198 -6.18 0.09 17.59
N TYR A 199 -5.55 1.25 17.76
CA TYR A 199 -6.28 2.50 18.00
C TYR A 199 -6.57 3.19 16.68
N ILE A 200 -7.77 3.77 16.55
CA ILE A 200 -8.20 4.48 15.35
C ILE A 200 -8.69 5.87 15.75
N TYR A 201 -8.06 6.88 15.16
CA TYR A 201 -8.46 8.28 15.30
C TYR A 201 -8.87 8.85 13.95
N GLN A 202 -9.77 9.81 13.98
CA GLN A 202 -10.13 10.64 12.84
C GLN A 202 -9.83 12.09 13.17
N LEU A 203 -9.03 12.76 12.33
CA LEU A 203 -8.86 14.21 12.30
C LEU A 203 -9.88 14.80 11.33
N ASP A 204 -10.76 15.65 11.85
CA ASP A 204 -11.82 16.29 11.08
C ASP A 204 -11.29 17.47 10.24
N ARG A 205 -11.65 17.47 8.96
CA ARG A 205 -11.26 18.48 7.98
C ARG A 205 -11.79 19.88 8.27
N ASN A 206 -12.96 19.98 8.88
CA ASN A 206 -13.66 21.24 9.09
C ASN A 206 -13.19 21.95 10.35
N THR A 207 -12.86 21.19 11.39
CA THR A 207 -12.51 21.73 12.72
C THR A 207 -11.02 21.59 13.07
N LEU A 208 -10.28 20.73 12.34
CA LEU A 208 -8.89 20.36 12.67
C LEU A 208 -8.74 19.77 14.08
N THR A 209 -9.80 19.11 14.56
CA THR A 209 -9.80 18.37 15.83
C THR A 209 -9.85 16.88 15.58
N TYR A 210 -9.19 16.09 16.43
CA TYR A 210 -9.21 14.64 16.34
C TYR A 210 -10.05 13.99 17.45
N LYS A 211 -10.60 12.81 17.14
CA LYS A 211 -11.32 11.96 18.10
C LYS A 211 -11.05 10.49 17.82
N SER A 212 -11.14 9.65 18.86
CA SER A 212 -11.22 8.20 18.68
C SER A 212 -12.54 7.84 17.99
N VAL A 213 -12.50 6.90 17.05
CA VAL A 213 -13.69 6.41 16.31
C VAL A 213 -13.99 4.94 16.57
N LEU A 214 -13.13 4.26 17.34
CA LEU A 214 -13.20 2.82 17.58
C LEU A 214 -14.53 2.40 18.23
N GLU A 215 -14.98 3.12 19.26
CA GLU A 215 -16.21 2.82 19.98
C GLU A 215 -17.45 2.95 19.09
N ASN A 216 -17.47 3.96 18.22
CA ASN A 216 -18.55 4.13 17.24
C ASN A 216 -18.60 2.94 16.27
N TYR A 217 -17.46 2.49 15.78
CA TYR A 217 -17.41 1.33 14.88
C TYR A 217 -17.91 0.04 15.53
N VAL A 218 -17.51 -0.22 16.79
CA VAL A 218 -17.96 -1.40 17.55
C VAL A 218 -19.47 -1.34 17.83
N LYS A 219 -20.01 -0.15 18.09
CA LYS A 219 -21.44 0.07 18.35
C LYS A 219 -22.28 -0.07 17.07
N ASP A 220 -21.79 0.47 15.96
CA ASP A 220 -22.59 0.63 14.74
C ASP A 220 -22.55 -0.62 13.84
N ALA A 221 -21.53 -1.49 13.98
CA ALA A 221 -21.36 -2.67 13.14
C ALA A 221 -21.47 -3.98 13.96
N PRO A 222 -22.53 -4.80 13.77
CA PRO A 222 -22.74 -6.03 14.52
C PRO A 222 -21.55 -7.01 14.49
N SER A 223 -20.85 -7.11 13.36
CA SER A 223 -19.68 -8.00 13.21
C SER A 223 -18.45 -7.54 14.00
N LEU A 224 -18.46 -6.31 14.50
CA LEU A 224 -17.40 -5.72 15.33
C LEU A 224 -17.79 -5.63 16.80
N SER A 225 -19.00 -6.09 17.17
CA SER A 225 -19.54 -6.01 18.53
C SER A 225 -18.68 -6.73 19.59
N THR A 226 -17.92 -7.76 19.19
CA THR A 226 -16.99 -8.44 20.07
C THR A 226 -15.70 -7.66 20.32
N GLY A 227 -15.50 -6.54 19.62
CA GLY A 227 -14.31 -5.70 19.68
C GLY A 227 -13.31 -6.02 18.57
N ILE A 228 -12.28 -5.19 18.48
CA ILE A 228 -11.25 -5.24 17.43
C ILE A 228 -9.93 -5.69 18.04
N ALA A 229 -9.42 -6.82 17.57
CA ALA A 229 -8.12 -7.38 17.97
C ALA A 229 -6.97 -6.73 17.19
N LYS A 230 -7.18 -6.48 15.88
CA LYS A 230 -6.21 -5.84 15.00
C LYS A 230 -6.92 -5.02 13.93
N VAL A 231 -6.34 -3.88 13.57
CA VAL A 231 -6.79 -3.03 12.47
C VAL A 231 -5.61 -2.55 11.62
N GLU A 232 -5.83 -2.54 10.31
CA GLU A 232 -4.93 -2.01 9.29
C GLU A 232 -5.74 -1.25 8.26
N PHE A 233 -5.12 -0.33 7.53
CA PHE A 233 -5.75 0.19 6.32
C PHE A 233 -5.80 -0.90 5.25
N LYS A 234 -6.91 -1.00 4.52
CA LYS A 234 -6.96 -1.79 3.30
C LYS A 234 -6.23 -1.02 2.19
N TYR A 235 -5.74 -1.74 1.18
CA TYR A 235 -5.13 -1.11 0.01
C TYR A 235 -6.09 -0.09 -0.61
N GLU A 236 -5.58 1.07 -1.04
CA GLU A 236 -6.38 2.16 -1.62
C GLU A 236 -7.25 1.71 -2.80
N ASP A 237 -6.77 0.71 -3.56
CA ASP A 237 -7.50 0.05 -4.65
C ASP A 237 -8.80 -0.64 -4.23
N TYR A 238 -9.06 -0.79 -2.94
CA TYR A 238 -10.26 -1.40 -2.37
C TYR A 238 -11.25 -0.35 -1.85
N GLY A 239 -10.85 0.94 -1.83
CA GLY A 239 -11.66 2.05 -1.31
C GLY A 239 -11.29 2.44 0.12
N SER A 240 -12.09 3.31 0.71
CA SER A 240 -11.92 3.82 2.08
C SER A 240 -12.31 2.73 3.09
N ALA A 241 -11.38 1.83 3.42
CA ALA A 241 -11.66 0.66 4.24
C ALA A 241 -10.53 0.26 5.17
N TYR A 242 -10.91 -0.45 6.22
CA TYR A 242 -10.00 -1.13 7.14
C TYR A 242 -9.98 -2.63 6.88
N GLN A 243 -8.81 -3.25 7.02
CA GLN A 243 -8.70 -4.67 7.31
C GLN A 243 -8.75 -4.86 8.83
N ILE A 244 -9.74 -5.62 9.31
CA ILE A 244 -9.98 -5.84 10.73
C ILE A 244 -9.90 -7.34 11.05
N VAL A 245 -9.30 -7.64 12.19
CA VAL A 245 -9.48 -8.91 12.90
C VAL A 245 -10.28 -8.60 14.15
N ASN A 246 -11.49 -9.16 14.28
CA ASN A 246 -12.27 -9.00 15.51
C ASN A 246 -11.77 -9.93 16.62
N ASN A 247 -12.30 -9.79 17.84
CA ASN A 247 -11.86 -10.61 18.98
C ASN A 247 -12.24 -12.10 18.87
N GLU A 248 -13.06 -12.49 17.89
CA GLU A 248 -13.34 -13.89 17.55
C GLU A 248 -12.37 -14.45 16.50
N GLY A 249 -11.42 -13.64 16.01
CA GLY A 249 -10.45 -14.04 14.98
C GLY A 249 -10.96 -13.97 13.55
N GLN A 250 -12.13 -13.35 13.30
CA GLN A 250 -12.67 -13.19 11.95
C GLN A 250 -11.97 -12.07 11.20
N ASN A 251 -11.58 -12.33 9.95
CA ASN A 251 -10.98 -11.34 9.05
C ASN A 251 -12.07 -10.64 8.23
N LEU A 252 -12.19 -9.33 8.40
CA LEU A 252 -13.22 -8.48 7.81
C LEU A 252 -12.59 -7.29 7.10
N ALA A 253 -13.18 -6.87 5.97
CA ALA A 253 -13.03 -5.54 5.45
C ALA A 253 -14.18 -4.66 5.95
N TYR A 254 -13.88 -3.60 6.69
CA TYR A 254 -14.88 -2.66 7.21
C TYR A 254 -14.80 -1.32 6.48
N TYR A 255 -15.95 -0.90 5.93
CA TYR A 255 -16.13 0.33 5.18
C TYR A 255 -16.90 1.32 6.06
N PRO A 256 -16.21 2.21 6.80
CA PRO A 256 -16.85 3.07 7.78
C PRO A 256 -17.81 4.10 7.16
N LEU A 257 -17.52 4.57 5.93
CA LEU A 257 -18.33 5.60 5.26
C LEU A 257 -19.74 5.13 4.88
N ILE A 258 -19.95 3.81 4.82
CA ILE A 258 -21.25 3.19 4.56
C ILE A 258 -21.65 2.20 5.67
N ASN A 259 -20.88 2.18 6.76
CA ASN A 259 -21.00 1.25 7.88
C ASN A 259 -21.25 -0.22 7.43
N LYS A 260 -20.40 -0.74 6.55
CA LYS A 260 -20.54 -2.10 6.00
C LYS A 260 -19.30 -2.95 6.31
N SER A 261 -19.52 -4.11 6.91
CA SER A 261 -18.49 -5.15 7.10
C SER A 261 -18.67 -6.26 6.07
N ILE A 262 -17.57 -6.71 5.50
CA ILE A 262 -17.53 -7.77 4.49
C ILE A 262 -16.47 -8.80 4.92
N PRO A 263 -16.81 -10.09 5.07
CA PRO A 263 -15.80 -11.13 5.29
C PRO A 263 -14.76 -11.12 4.17
N ASP A 264 -13.47 -11.18 4.52
CA ASP A 264 -12.40 -10.97 3.54
C ASP A 264 -12.45 -11.99 2.38
N LYS A 265 -12.89 -13.22 2.66
CA LYS A 265 -13.13 -14.27 1.64
C LYS A 265 -14.18 -13.89 0.57
N GLN A 266 -15.11 -13.01 0.89
CA GLN A 266 -16.18 -12.55 -0.01
C GLN A 266 -15.85 -11.20 -0.68
N LEU A 267 -14.83 -10.50 -0.18
CA LEU A 267 -14.49 -9.15 -0.62
C LEU A 267 -14.16 -9.06 -2.11
N TYR A 268 -13.50 -10.10 -2.62
CA TYR A 268 -13.09 -10.17 -4.01
C TYR A 268 -14.30 -10.10 -4.98
N ASP A 269 -15.41 -10.75 -4.63
CA ASP A 269 -16.64 -10.73 -5.43
C ASP A 269 -17.45 -9.45 -5.15
N GLU A 270 -17.56 -9.05 -3.88
CA GLU A 270 -18.31 -7.85 -3.47
C GLU A 270 -17.84 -6.58 -4.19
N ARG A 271 -16.53 -6.39 -4.34
CA ARG A 271 -15.96 -5.22 -5.04
C ARG A 271 -16.28 -5.16 -6.53
N ARG A 272 -16.79 -6.25 -7.10
CA ARG A 272 -17.13 -6.39 -8.53
C ARG A 272 -18.63 -6.49 -8.79
N LYS A 273 -19.44 -6.56 -7.74
CA LYS A 273 -20.91 -6.53 -7.86
C LYS A 273 -21.38 -5.21 -8.44
N LYS A 274 -22.58 -5.21 -9.04
CA LYS A 274 -23.26 -3.99 -9.46
C LYS A 274 -23.49 -3.10 -8.23
N LEU A 275 -23.18 -1.82 -8.38
CA LEU A 275 -23.46 -0.81 -7.34
C LEU A 275 -24.97 -0.54 -7.27
N PRO A 276 -25.53 -0.28 -6.08
CA PRO A 276 -26.95 -0.01 -5.93
C PRO A 276 -27.36 1.29 -6.62
N ASN A 277 -26.62 2.39 -6.41
CA ASN A 277 -26.92 3.72 -6.96
C ASN A 277 -25.65 4.37 -7.52
N PRO A 278 -25.09 3.86 -8.64
CA PRO A 278 -23.85 4.38 -9.19
C PRO A 278 -24.04 5.74 -9.87
N THR A 279 -23.02 6.58 -9.74
CA THR A 279 -22.76 7.75 -10.58
C THR A 279 -21.62 7.44 -11.55
N THR A 280 -21.40 8.29 -12.55
CA THR A 280 -20.23 8.18 -13.43
C THR A 280 -19.12 9.09 -12.91
N LYS A 281 -17.93 8.54 -12.71
CA LYS A 281 -16.73 9.32 -12.38
C LYS A 281 -15.68 9.14 -13.47
N THR A 282 -14.92 10.20 -13.73
CA THR A 282 -13.79 10.20 -14.67
C THR A 282 -12.50 10.40 -13.89
N GLU A 283 -11.50 9.58 -14.17
CA GLU A 283 -10.19 9.61 -13.53
C GLU A 283 -9.08 9.34 -14.56
N PHE A 284 -7.84 9.51 -14.13
CA PHE A 284 -6.65 9.35 -14.94
C PHE A 284 -5.67 8.39 -14.30
N THR A 285 -4.96 7.63 -15.12
CA THR A 285 -3.88 6.77 -14.67
C THR A 285 -2.88 6.55 -15.81
N PHE A 286 -1.67 6.13 -15.49
CA PHE A 286 -0.73 5.68 -16.51
C PHE A 286 -0.86 4.18 -16.74
N SER A 287 -0.73 3.73 -17.98
CA SER A 287 -0.54 2.30 -18.25
C SER A 287 0.79 1.82 -17.67
N SER A 288 0.84 0.55 -17.31
CA SER A 288 2.05 -0.11 -16.84
C SER A 288 2.83 -0.70 -18.01
N LYS A 289 4.14 -0.91 -17.82
CA LYS A 289 4.95 -1.66 -18.79
C LYS A 289 4.41 -3.08 -18.93
N SER A 290 4.26 -3.52 -20.17
CA SER A 290 3.79 -4.87 -20.48
C SER A 290 4.94 -5.88 -20.48
N SER A 291 4.66 -7.09 -19.99
CA SER A 291 5.55 -8.23 -20.16
C SER A 291 5.41 -8.89 -21.54
N TYR A 292 4.23 -8.81 -22.17
CA TYR A 292 3.97 -9.38 -23.50
C TYR A 292 4.34 -8.45 -24.64
N TYR A 293 4.27 -7.14 -24.41
CA TYR A 293 4.55 -6.08 -25.38
C TYR A 293 5.44 -5.00 -24.74
N PRO A 294 6.67 -5.34 -24.32
CA PRO A 294 7.57 -4.41 -23.62
C PRO A 294 7.99 -3.18 -24.44
N GLU A 295 7.81 -3.24 -25.77
CA GLU A 295 8.03 -2.15 -26.71
C GLU A 295 6.92 -1.09 -26.70
N GLU A 296 5.74 -1.45 -26.18
CA GLU A 296 4.63 -0.51 -26.10
C GLU A 296 4.91 0.60 -25.09
N LYS A 297 4.56 1.82 -25.51
CA LYS A 297 4.79 3.02 -24.71
C LYS A 297 3.80 3.09 -23.55
N ILE A 298 4.24 3.69 -22.45
CA ILE A 298 3.35 4.07 -21.36
C ILE A 298 2.43 5.18 -21.87
N GLN A 299 1.13 5.03 -21.62
CA GLN A 299 0.07 5.93 -22.06
C GLN A 299 -0.60 6.56 -20.85
N LEU A 300 -0.90 7.86 -20.94
CA LEU A 300 -1.78 8.52 -19.97
C LEU A 300 -3.23 8.22 -20.36
N ILE A 301 -3.92 7.46 -19.54
CA ILE A 301 -5.28 6.98 -19.81
C ILE A 301 -6.27 7.85 -19.04
N GLN A 302 -7.27 8.39 -19.75
CA GLN A 302 -8.49 8.91 -19.15
C GLN A 302 -9.54 7.79 -19.21
N TYR A 303 -10.18 7.48 -18.08
CA TYR A 303 -11.21 6.46 -18.01
C TYR A 303 -12.43 6.94 -17.23
N SER A 304 -13.61 6.46 -17.62
CA SER A 304 -14.84 6.64 -16.87
C SER A 304 -15.35 5.31 -16.35
N TYR A 305 -15.94 5.33 -15.16
CA TYR A 305 -16.39 4.11 -14.48
C TYR A 305 -17.59 4.39 -13.58
N GLN A 306 -18.32 3.33 -13.24
CA GLN A 306 -19.40 3.40 -12.26
C GLN A 306 -18.82 3.50 -10.86
N TYR A 307 -19.21 4.56 -10.17
CA TYR A 307 -18.66 4.97 -8.89
C TYR A 307 -19.78 5.20 -7.87
N GLN A 308 -19.54 4.83 -6.61
CA GLN A 308 -20.41 5.16 -5.51
C GLN A 308 -19.57 5.39 -4.25
N TYR A 309 -19.80 6.52 -3.61
CA TYR A 309 -19.08 6.98 -2.43
C TYR A 309 -19.04 5.93 -1.30
N GLY A 310 -17.84 5.66 -0.79
CA GLY A 310 -17.59 4.74 0.33
C GLY A 310 -17.75 3.25 0.01
N PHE A 311 -18.14 2.86 -1.20
CA PHE A 311 -18.31 1.46 -1.57
C PHE A 311 -16.98 0.80 -1.99
N PRO A 312 -16.88 -0.54 -1.87
CA PRO A 312 -15.75 -1.29 -2.38
C PRO A 312 -15.51 -1.03 -3.88
N LYS A 313 -14.24 -0.88 -4.25
CA LYS A 313 -13.79 -0.70 -5.64
C LYS A 313 -12.69 -1.70 -6.04
N ASP A 314 -12.42 -1.78 -7.34
CA ASP A 314 -11.27 -2.47 -7.94
C ASP A 314 -10.70 -1.51 -8.98
N SER A 315 -9.53 -0.93 -8.71
CA SER A 315 -8.93 0.04 -9.64
C SER A 315 -8.56 -0.64 -10.97
N PRO A 316 -8.81 0.01 -12.11
CA PRO A 316 -8.36 -0.50 -13.40
C PRO A 316 -6.83 -0.45 -13.47
N ARG A 317 -6.24 -1.48 -14.07
CA ARG A 317 -4.80 -1.55 -14.36
C ARG A 317 -4.68 -1.74 -15.86
N PHE A 318 -4.21 -0.71 -16.54
CA PHE A 318 -4.00 -0.74 -17.98
C PHE A 318 -2.59 -1.25 -18.27
N SER A 319 -2.47 -2.29 -19.07
CA SER A 319 -1.20 -2.83 -19.56
C SER A 319 -1.52 -3.65 -20.80
N TRP A 320 -0.72 -3.49 -21.85
CA TRP A 320 -0.93 -4.29 -23.06
C TRP A 320 -0.79 -5.77 -22.74
N ASP A 321 -1.74 -6.58 -23.19
CA ASP A 321 -1.85 -7.98 -22.82
C ASP A 321 -2.46 -8.80 -23.96
N LYS A 322 -2.33 -10.12 -23.84
CA LYS A 322 -2.95 -11.12 -24.71
C LYS A 322 -4.25 -11.61 -24.06
N ASP A 323 -5.38 -11.22 -24.62
CA ASP A 323 -6.69 -11.75 -24.23
C ASP A 323 -6.98 -13.02 -25.03
N TYR A 324 -6.97 -14.16 -24.34
CA TYR A 324 -7.28 -15.48 -24.89
C TYR A 324 -8.78 -15.83 -24.82
N GLY A 325 -9.63 -14.91 -24.35
CA GLY A 325 -11.08 -15.09 -24.32
C GLY A 325 -11.62 -15.93 -23.15
N GLY A 326 -10.78 -16.27 -22.16
CA GLY A 326 -11.19 -17.08 -21.01
C GLY A 326 -10.08 -17.34 -20.00
N SER A 327 -10.35 -18.21 -19.04
CA SER A 327 -9.39 -18.70 -18.06
C SER A 327 -8.81 -20.06 -18.49
N GLY A 328 -7.49 -20.22 -18.40
CA GLY A 328 -6.83 -21.49 -18.74
C GLY A 328 -5.32 -21.37 -18.78
N ILE A 329 -4.65 -22.48 -19.08
CA ILE A 329 -3.23 -22.48 -19.45
C ILE A 329 -3.17 -22.24 -20.95
N PHE A 330 -2.68 -21.08 -21.35
CA PHE A 330 -2.52 -20.68 -22.75
C PHE A 330 -1.05 -20.67 -23.14
N THR A 331 -0.81 -20.86 -24.42
CA THR A 331 0.50 -20.85 -25.06
C THR A 331 0.52 -19.80 -26.17
N ASP A 332 1.70 -19.51 -26.71
CA ASP A 332 1.85 -18.56 -27.83
C ASP A 332 1.19 -19.03 -29.13
N ARG A 333 0.78 -20.30 -29.21
CA ARG A 333 0.08 -20.87 -30.38
C ARG A 333 -1.43 -20.64 -30.34
N ASP A 334 -1.97 -20.37 -29.16
CA ASP A 334 -3.40 -20.14 -28.99
C ASP A 334 -3.78 -18.77 -29.57
N LEU A 335 -4.98 -18.69 -30.14
CA LEU A 335 -5.48 -17.43 -30.68
C LEU A 335 -5.72 -16.44 -29.54
N TYR A 336 -5.20 -15.22 -29.69
CA TYR A 336 -5.41 -14.15 -28.75
C TYR A 336 -5.69 -12.83 -29.46
N LYS A 337 -6.29 -11.90 -28.71
CA LYS A 337 -6.45 -10.50 -29.10
C LYS A 337 -5.51 -9.65 -28.25
N LYS A 338 -4.75 -8.76 -28.89
CA LYS A 338 -4.01 -7.72 -28.17
C LYS A 338 -5.00 -6.69 -27.59
N VAL A 339 -4.95 -6.48 -26.28
CA VAL A 339 -5.82 -5.55 -25.56
C VAL A 339 -5.03 -4.73 -24.54
N LEU A 340 -5.44 -3.49 -24.25
CA LEU A 340 -4.83 -2.68 -23.19
C LEU A 340 -5.40 -2.99 -21.80
N ILE A 341 -6.58 -3.61 -21.77
CA ILE A 341 -7.22 -4.10 -20.55
C ILE A 341 -8.08 -5.31 -20.88
N ASN A 342 -7.97 -6.35 -20.06
CA ASN A 342 -8.74 -7.58 -20.25
C ASN A 342 -10.24 -7.33 -19.99
N PRO A 343 -11.17 -7.97 -20.73
CA PRO A 343 -12.62 -7.78 -20.56
C PRO A 343 -13.11 -8.04 -19.13
N TRP A 344 -12.51 -9.04 -18.47
CA TRP A 344 -12.80 -9.36 -17.08
C TRP A 344 -12.45 -8.22 -16.12
N GLN A 345 -11.32 -7.55 -16.34
CA GLN A 345 -10.89 -6.43 -15.52
C GLN A 345 -11.70 -5.17 -15.84
N PHE A 346 -12.00 -4.94 -17.12
CA PHE A 346 -12.89 -3.87 -17.55
C PHE A 346 -14.23 -3.95 -16.82
N LYS A 347 -14.84 -5.14 -16.78
CA LYS A 347 -16.08 -5.40 -16.03
C LYS A 347 -15.89 -5.28 -14.51
N GLY A 348 -14.82 -5.85 -13.97
CA GLY A 348 -14.53 -5.85 -12.52
C GLY A 348 -14.32 -4.45 -11.93
N ALA A 349 -13.59 -3.60 -12.65
CA ALA A 349 -13.39 -2.19 -12.32
C ALA A 349 -14.61 -1.31 -12.66
N ARG A 350 -15.69 -1.91 -13.18
CA ARG A 350 -16.93 -1.25 -13.59
C ARG A 350 -16.68 -0.11 -14.59
N LEU A 351 -15.71 -0.30 -15.49
CA LEU A 351 -15.39 0.68 -16.52
C LEU A 351 -16.56 0.87 -17.48
N ILE A 352 -16.72 2.11 -17.93
CA ILE A 352 -17.68 2.53 -18.96
C ILE A 352 -16.92 2.79 -20.26
N SER A 353 -15.81 3.53 -20.19
CA SER A 353 -14.96 3.83 -21.34
C SER A 353 -13.55 4.22 -20.91
N PHE A 354 -12.60 4.17 -21.83
CA PHE A 354 -11.27 4.75 -21.66
C PHE A 354 -10.70 5.21 -23.00
N LYS A 355 -9.73 6.12 -22.96
CA LYS A 355 -8.95 6.56 -24.12
C LYS A 355 -7.53 6.94 -23.72
N ASP A 356 -6.61 6.90 -24.69
CA ASP A 356 -5.34 7.60 -24.56
C ASP A 356 -5.61 9.10 -24.53
N PHE A 357 -5.29 9.73 -23.40
CA PHE A 357 -5.59 11.13 -23.15
C PHE A 357 -4.59 12.07 -23.82
N THR A 358 -3.36 11.60 -24.05
CA THR A 358 -2.29 12.39 -24.65
C THR A 358 -1.56 11.59 -25.73
N PRO A 359 -2.24 11.29 -26.85
CA PRO A 359 -1.69 10.40 -27.86
C PRO A 359 -0.38 10.96 -28.42
N GLY A 360 0.59 10.06 -28.64
CA GLY A 360 1.90 10.38 -29.18
C GLY A 360 2.91 10.96 -28.19
N ARG A 361 2.51 11.24 -26.94
CA ARG A 361 3.45 11.66 -25.89
C ARG A 361 4.22 10.46 -25.34
N LEU A 362 5.42 10.74 -24.83
CA LEU A 362 6.32 9.76 -24.26
C LEU A 362 6.57 10.09 -22.79
N TYR A 363 6.46 9.06 -21.94
CA TYR A 363 6.59 9.21 -20.51
C TYR A 363 7.48 8.09 -19.95
N PHE A 364 8.43 8.46 -19.09
CA PHE A 364 9.25 7.50 -18.35
C PHE A 364 9.01 7.65 -16.85
N GLN A 365 8.81 6.52 -16.18
CA GLN A 365 8.45 6.45 -14.75
C GLN A 365 7.35 7.46 -14.34
N PRO A 366 6.25 7.58 -15.11
CA PRO A 366 5.28 8.63 -14.85
C PRO A 366 4.41 8.34 -13.62
N VAL A 367 3.94 9.41 -13.01
CA VAL A 367 3.03 9.39 -11.86
C VAL A 367 1.97 10.47 -12.00
N ILE A 368 0.73 10.16 -11.63
CA ILE A 368 -0.31 11.16 -11.38
C ILE A 368 -0.06 11.70 -9.97
N ILE A 369 -0.10 13.02 -9.80
CA ILE A 369 0.14 13.66 -8.50
C ILE A 369 -1.15 14.18 -7.88
N ALA A 370 -1.96 14.88 -8.67
CA ALA A 370 -3.22 15.47 -8.23
C ALA A 370 -4.08 15.83 -9.44
N GLN A 371 -5.37 16.02 -9.21
CA GLN A 371 -6.29 16.55 -10.21
C GLN A 371 -7.36 17.43 -9.56
N ASN A 372 -7.91 18.35 -10.34
CA ASN A 372 -9.15 19.05 -10.05
C ASN A 372 -9.96 19.20 -11.36
N ASP A 373 -11.06 19.95 -11.32
CA ASP A 373 -11.96 20.11 -12.47
C ASP A 373 -11.36 20.81 -13.69
N LYS A 374 -10.14 21.35 -13.59
CA LYS A 374 -9.47 22.11 -14.66
C LYS A 374 -8.09 21.56 -15.02
N THR A 375 -7.38 21.04 -14.03
CA THR A 375 -5.95 20.73 -14.15
C THR A 375 -5.66 19.33 -13.65
N LEU A 376 -4.90 18.58 -14.44
CA LEU A 376 -4.26 17.33 -14.07
C LEU A 376 -2.77 17.59 -13.87
N LEU A 377 -2.27 17.30 -12.67
CA LEU A 377 -0.86 17.42 -12.31
C LEU A 377 -0.19 16.05 -12.46
N ILE A 378 0.77 15.96 -13.36
CA ILE A 378 1.58 14.75 -13.59
C ILE A 378 3.05 15.06 -13.37
N ALA A 379 3.83 14.01 -13.12
CA ALA A 379 5.27 14.09 -13.22
C ALA A 379 5.83 12.87 -13.92
N TYR A 380 6.94 13.04 -14.64
CA TYR A 380 7.61 11.98 -15.37
C TYR A 380 9.08 12.35 -15.61
N LYS A 381 9.91 11.36 -15.91
CA LYS A 381 11.27 11.57 -16.43
C LYS A 381 11.22 11.78 -17.95
N PRO A 382 11.98 12.75 -18.50
CA PRO A 382 11.96 13.05 -19.94
C PRO A 382 12.61 11.94 -20.78
N THR A 383 13.58 11.21 -20.23
CA THR A 383 14.24 10.07 -20.89
C THR A 383 14.27 8.85 -19.96
N PRO A 384 14.69 7.65 -20.44
CA PRO A 384 14.80 6.47 -19.59
C PRO A 384 16.05 6.47 -18.69
N ALA A 385 16.90 7.51 -18.74
CA ALA A 385 18.10 7.58 -17.93
C ALA A 385 17.78 7.58 -16.43
N GLU A 386 18.52 6.79 -15.65
CA GLU A 386 18.26 6.66 -14.21
C GLU A 386 18.51 7.96 -13.45
N ASP A 387 19.50 8.74 -13.89
CA ASP A 387 19.90 10.01 -13.28
C ASP A 387 19.02 11.20 -13.64
N ASP A 388 18.11 11.04 -14.61
CA ASP A 388 17.17 12.11 -14.97
C ASP A 388 16.30 12.50 -13.78
N THR A 389 16.10 13.80 -13.65
CA THR A 389 15.16 14.37 -12.68
C THR A 389 13.75 14.42 -13.28
N PHE A 390 12.75 14.45 -12.40
CA PHE A 390 11.36 14.56 -12.79
C PHE A 390 11.07 15.96 -13.34
N GLN A 391 10.31 16.00 -14.43
CA GLN A 391 9.58 17.18 -14.88
C GLN A 391 8.13 17.05 -14.41
N ILE A 392 7.55 18.18 -14.01
CA ILE A 392 6.16 18.27 -13.63
C ILE A 392 5.41 18.96 -14.76
N GLN A 393 4.23 18.46 -15.11
CA GLN A 393 3.33 19.10 -16.05
C GLN A 393 1.95 19.31 -15.47
N LEU A 394 1.41 20.50 -15.73
CA LEU A 394 0.01 20.83 -15.52
C LEU A 394 -0.68 20.71 -16.86
N LEU A 395 -1.62 19.79 -16.96
CA LEU A 395 -2.41 19.54 -18.16
C LEU A 395 -3.82 20.04 -17.97
N ASP A 396 -4.41 20.61 -19.02
CA ASP A 396 -5.85 20.86 -19.05
C ASP A 396 -6.60 19.53 -19.04
N VAL A 397 -7.53 19.35 -18.10
CA VAL A 397 -8.21 18.06 -17.85
C VAL A 397 -9.17 17.65 -18.99
N THR A 398 -9.57 18.59 -19.84
CA THR A 398 -10.51 18.35 -20.95
C THR A 398 -9.77 18.00 -22.24
N THR A 399 -8.70 18.74 -22.52
CA THR A 399 -8.00 18.70 -23.81
C THR A 399 -6.67 17.97 -23.77
N GLY A 400 -6.09 17.80 -22.58
CA GLY A 400 -4.73 17.29 -22.40
C GLY A 400 -3.64 18.29 -22.79
N ALA A 401 -4.00 19.53 -23.15
CA ALA A 401 -3.05 20.58 -23.51
C ALA A 401 -2.13 20.90 -22.33
N ILE A 402 -0.84 21.10 -22.59
CA ILE A 402 0.13 21.49 -21.56
C ILE A 402 -0.16 22.94 -21.18
N GLN A 403 -0.66 23.17 -19.98
CA GLN A 403 -0.78 24.50 -19.39
C GLN A 403 0.59 25.00 -18.94
N LYS A 404 1.40 24.09 -18.38
CA LYS A 404 2.74 24.42 -17.87
C LYS A 404 3.65 23.20 -17.75
N THR A 405 4.95 23.43 -17.92
CA THR A 405 6.02 22.49 -17.54
C THR A 405 6.92 23.14 -16.50
N VAL A 406 7.25 22.41 -15.44
CA VAL A 406 8.12 22.83 -14.34
C VAL A 406 9.26 21.83 -14.21
N THR A 407 10.49 22.31 -14.26
CA THR A 407 11.70 21.51 -14.03
C THR A 407 11.95 21.36 -12.53
N THR A 408 12.47 20.20 -12.12
CA THR A 408 12.81 19.94 -10.72
C THR A 408 14.16 19.24 -10.61
N ASP A 409 14.75 19.26 -9.42
CA ASP A 409 15.92 18.46 -9.08
C ASP A 409 15.56 17.11 -8.42
N LEU A 410 14.27 16.76 -8.42
CA LEU A 410 13.77 15.56 -7.74
C LEU A 410 14.08 14.32 -8.58
N LYS A 411 14.80 13.36 -8.01
CA LYS A 411 15.10 12.07 -8.65
C LYS A 411 14.05 10.99 -8.40
N SER A 412 13.16 11.17 -7.42
CA SER A 412 12.14 10.21 -7.01
C SER A 412 10.82 10.89 -6.67
N MET A 413 9.70 10.31 -7.09
CA MET A 413 8.35 10.82 -6.80
C MET A 413 7.36 9.65 -6.67
N TYR A 414 6.44 9.73 -5.70
CA TYR A 414 5.58 8.60 -5.31
C TYR A 414 4.08 8.86 -5.52
N GLY A 415 3.69 9.80 -6.40
CA GLY A 415 2.29 9.98 -6.80
C GLY A 415 1.40 10.73 -5.81
N ASN A 416 1.96 11.41 -4.81
CA ASN A 416 1.19 12.09 -3.76
C ASN A 416 1.41 13.61 -3.82
N GLY A 417 0.33 14.38 -3.75
CA GLY A 417 0.37 15.84 -3.76
C GLY A 417 -1.01 16.49 -3.77
N SER A 418 -1.06 17.80 -3.98
CA SER A 418 -2.32 18.53 -4.15
C SER A 418 -2.15 19.78 -5.00
N LEU A 419 -3.20 20.11 -5.75
CA LEU A 419 -3.37 21.41 -6.39
C LEU A 419 -3.99 22.39 -5.40
N LEU A 420 -3.40 23.58 -5.29
CA LEU A 420 -3.77 24.62 -4.34
C LEU A 420 -4.19 25.89 -5.08
N LYS A 421 -4.76 26.86 -4.37
CA LYS A 421 -5.19 28.13 -4.96
C LYS A 421 -4.01 28.97 -5.49
N ASP A 422 -2.88 28.91 -4.79
CA ASP A 422 -1.68 29.70 -5.02
C ASP A 422 -0.49 28.88 -5.53
N GLY A 423 -0.72 27.62 -5.90
CA GLY A 423 0.29 26.75 -6.45
C GLY A 423 -0.05 25.27 -6.32
N PHE A 424 0.94 24.46 -5.99
CA PHE A 424 0.75 23.04 -5.75
C PHE A 424 1.83 22.49 -4.83
N ILE A 425 1.54 21.38 -4.19
CA ILE A 425 2.47 20.68 -3.29
C ILE A 425 2.64 19.24 -3.74
N ILE A 426 3.88 18.76 -3.65
CA ILE A 426 4.25 17.40 -4.04
C ILE A 426 4.96 16.73 -2.87
N LYS A 427 4.59 15.48 -2.60
CA LYS A 427 5.29 14.62 -1.65
C LYS A 427 6.35 13.80 -2.40
N GLY A 428 7.60 13.96 -1.99
CA GLY A 428 8.72 13.10 -2.38
C GLY A 428 8.74 11.81 -1.55
N ALA A 429 9.93 11.29 -1.26
CA ALA A 429 10.07 10.11 -0.39
C ALA A 429 9.60 10.41 1.06
N SER A 430 10.10 11.50 1.62
CA SER A 430 9.84 11.95 3.00
C SER A 430 9.41 13.41 3.10
N ASP A 431 9.73 14.20 2.08
CA ASP A 431 9.69 15.65 2.13
C ASP A 431 8.55 16.18 1.25
N TYR A 432 8.10 17.39 1.55
CA TYR A 432 7.07 18.07 0.78
C TYR A 432 7.64 19.30 0.11
N TYR A 433 7.37 19.45 -1.17
CA TYR A 433 7.88 20.51 -2.02
C TYR A 433 6.73 21.40 -2.44
N TYR A 434 6.77 22.65 -2.01
CA TYR A 434 5.74 23.64 -2.31
C TYR A 434 6.19 24.48 -3.51
N PHE A 435 5.35 24.55 -4.54
CA PHE A 435 5.57 25.36 -5.73
C PHE A 435 4.48 26.42 -5.84
N ASP A 436 4.84 27.63 -6.27
CA ASP A 436 3.85 28.65 -6.59
C ASP A 436 3.19 28.41 -7.97
N ASN A 437 2.19 29.21 -8.31
CA ASN A 437 1.57 29.21 -9.64
C ASN A 437 2.57 29.47 -10.80
N ASN A 438 3.71 30.10 -10.51
CA ASN A 438 4.79 30.30 -11.47
C ASN A 438 5.67 29.07 -11.65
N GLY A 439 5.47 28.00 -10.87
CA GLY A 439 6.28 26.78 -10.90
C GLY A 439 7.62 26.95 -10.18
N LYS A 440 7.81 28.04 -9.43
CA LYS A 440 9.00 28.24 -8.60
C LYS A 440 8.79 27.49 -7.29
N GLN A 441 9.77 26.68 -6.90
CA GLN A 441 9.79 26.09 -5.56
C GLN A 441 9.94 27.19 -4.51
N ILE A 442 8.97 27.30 -3.61
CA ILE A 442 8.93 28.31 -2.54
C ILE A 442 9.50 27.74 -1.25
N ASN A 443 9.21 26.48 -0.95
CA ASN A 443 9.67 25.83 0.27
C ASN A 443 9.86 24.33 0.11
N LYS A 444 10.67 23.76 0.99
CA LYS A 444 10.83 22.32 1.23
C LYS A 444 10.56 22.05 2.71
N PHE A 445 9.53 21.25 3.00
CA PHE A 445 9.23 20.79 4.35
C PHE A 445 9.81 19.40 4.58
N GLU A 446 10.62 19.24 5.62
CA GLU A 446 11.21 17.95 6.02
C GLU A 446 10.19 17.14 6.83
N GLY A 447 9.66 16.06 6.26
CA GLY A 447 8.53 15.34 6.89
C GLY A 447 8.91 14.45 8.08
N TYR A 448 10.18 14.02 8.20
CA TYR A 448 10.63 13.17 9.31
C TYR A 448 11.26 13.91 10.46
N ASN A 449 11.79 15.12 10.23
CA ASN A 449 12.40 15.91 11.29
C ASN A 449 12.01 17.40 11.22
N PRO A 450 10.70 17.73 11.20
CA PRO A 450 10.31 19.13 11.28
C PRO A 450 10.74 19.66 12.64
N LYS A 451 11.66 20.63 12.64
CA LYS A 451 12.18 21.25 13.87
C LYS A 451 11.12 22.14 14.49
N PHE A 452 10.92 22.03 15.81
CA PHE A 452 10.06 22.94 16.55
C PHE A 452 10.54 23.12 17.99
N ASP A 453 10.28 24.31 18.54
CA ASP A 453 10.95 24.78 19.76
C ASP A 453 10.29 24.30 21.06
N THR A 454 8.97 24.00 21.05
CA THR A 454 8.19 23.62 22.24
C THR A 454 6.98 22.73 21.92
N LEU A 455 6.59 21.84 22.83
CA LEU A 455 5.22 21.30 22.89
C LEU A 455 4.31 22.40 23.44
N ASN A 456 3.19 22.71 22.78
CA ASN A 456 2.25 23.72 23.29
C ASN A 456 1.42 23.16 24.44
#